data_AF-A0A1S0YNW1-F1
#
_entry.id   AF-A0A1S0YNW1-F1
#
_cell.length_a   1.000
_cell.length_b   1.000
_cell.length_c   1.000
_cell.angle_alpha   90.00
_cell.angle_beta   90.00
_cell.angle_gamma   90.00
#
_symmetry.space_group_name_H-M   'P 1'
#
loop_
_entity.id
_entity.type
_entity.pdbx_description
1 polymer ?
#
loop_
_entity_poly.entity_id
_entity_poly.type
_entity_poly.pdbx_seq_one_letter_code
_entity_poly.pdbx_strand_id
1 'polypeptide(L)'
;MYGQVGEVVAGYVRKDNITDAIKAIYRDALGADVTGDDIFHFVYGKLHDPNYRETYAADLKKMLPHIETPGTREEFDKFARAGKELMDLHVGYEDVEPYPLDIAVKGDESDPETWRVLKMKWGRKKDPETGKNVNDVTKLIYNKRVTITGIPAEADEYMLGSRSALAWLIDRYQVKKDKASGIVNDPNDWADEGGNPRYIVDLIGKVTRVAVETVRIVEGLR
;
A
#
# COMPACT_ATOMS: atom_id res chain seq x y z
N MET A 1 12.40 -2.57 -11.15
CA MET A 1 13.68 -2.31 -11.84
C MET A 1 13.62 -0.89 -12.39
N TYR A 2 14.49 0.01 -11.93
CA TYR A 2 14.54 1.38 -12.46
C TYR A 2 15.07 1.35 -13.91
N GLY A 3 14.57 2.25 -14.75
CA GLY A 3 15.25 2.50 -16.03
C GLY A 3 16.53 3.30 -15.80
N GLN A 4 17.46 3.24 -16.74
CA GLN A 4 18.78 3.87 -16.59
C GLN A 4 18.80 5.30 -17.15
N VAL A 5 19.40 6.25 -16.43
CA VAL A 5 19.57 7.61 -16.96
C VAL A 5 20.40 7.56 -18.24
N GLY A 6 19.93 8.23 -19.29
CA GLY A 6 20.53 8.19 -20.64
C GLY A 6 19.97 7.08 -21.54
N GLU A 7 19.17 6.15 -21.02
CA GLU A 7 18.46 5.14 -21.81
C GLU A 7 17.54 5.81 -22.83
N VAL A 8 17.50 5.28 -24.06
CA VAL A 8 16.59 5.73 -25.12
C VAL A 8 15.44 4.73 -25.27
N VAL A 9 14.22 5.16 -24.95
CA VAL A 9 13.00 4.35 -25.08
C VAL A 9 12.03 5.06 -26.03
N ALA A 10 11.67 4.39 -27.14
CA ALA A 10 10.77 4.93 -28.16
C ALA A 10 11.16 6.33 -28.67
N GLY A 11 12.47 6.61 -28.78
CA GLY A 11 13.00 7.90 -29.23
C GLY A 11 13.12 8.99 -28.14
N TYR A 12 12.75 8.68 -26.89
CA TYR A 12 12.89 9.58 -25.74
C TYR A 12 14.08 9.18 -24.88
N VAL A 13 14.85 10.17 -24.40
CA VAL A 13 15.99 9.96 -23.50
C VAL A 13 15.54 10.11 -22.05
N ARG A 14 15.82 9.11 -21.21
CA ARG A 14 15.56 9.18 -19.77
C ARG A 14 16.50 10.18 -19.10
N LYS A 15 15.94 11.18 -18.43
CA LYS A 15 16.69 12.11 -17.58
C LYS A 15 16.31 11.88 -16.11
N ASP A 16 17.28 12.12 -15.23
CA ASP A 16 17.02 12.12 -13.80
C ASP A 16 16.16 13.32 -13.42
N ASN A 17 15.13 13.09 -12.61
CA ASN A 17 14.24 14.15 -12.13
C ASN A 17 14.79 14.86 -10.89
N ILE A 18 15.79 14.28 -10.21
CA ILE A 18 16.53 14.98 -9.17
C ILE A 18 17.58 15.87 -9.83
N THR A 19 17.39 17.18 -9.68
CA THR A 19 18.24 18.20 -10.31
C THR A 19 19.65 18.19 -9.74
N ASP A 20 20.62 18.63 -10.53
CA ASP A 20 22.01 18.75 -10.09
C ASP A 20 22.17 19.71 -8.90
N ALA A 21 21.32 20.72 -8.79
CA ALA A 21 21.30 21.64 -7.66
C ALA A 21 20.90 20.93 -6.35
N ILE A 22 19.86 20.07 -6.37
CA ILE A 22 19.48 19.30 -5.19
C ILE A 22 20.54 18.26 -4.84
N LYS A 23 21.12 17.58 -5.84
CA LYS A 23 22.24 16.65 -5.61
C LYS A 23 23.43 17.34 -4.96
N ALA A 24 23.77 18.56 -5.39
CA ALA A 24 24.85 19.33 -4.80
C ALA A 24 24.59 19.61 -3.31
N ILE A 25 23.40 20.09 -2.94
CA ILE A 25 23.01 20.35 -1.54
C ILE A 25 23.19 19.09 -0.67
N TYR A 26 22.68 17.95 -1.12
CA TYR A 26 22.79 16.69 -0.37
C TYR A 26 24.24 16.19 -0.30
N ARG A 27 25.00 16.29 -1.39
CA ARG A 27 26.40 15.84 -1.43
C ARG A 27 27.33 16.67 -0.58
N ASP A 28 27.12 17.99 -0.56
CA ASP A 28 27.87 18.91 0.28
C ASP A 28 27.64 18.64 1.77
N ALA A 29 26.41 18.27 2.15
CA ALA A 29 26.04 17.98 3.53
C ALA A 29 26.38 16.54 3.97
N LEU A 30 26.26 15.55 3.09
CA LEU A 30 26.18 14.12 3.46
C LEU A 30 27.23 13.23 2.79
N GLY A 31 27.94 13.73 1.77
CA GLY A 31 28.98 12.99 1.04
C GLY A 31 28.73 12.91 -0.47
N ALA A 32 29.82 12.93 -1.24
CA ALA A 32 29.79 12.98 -2.71
C ALA A 32 29.15 11.75 -3.39
N ASP A 33 29.01 10.64 -2.65
CA ASP A 33 28.46 9.38 -3.13
C ASP A 33 26.92 9.37 -3.21
N VAL A 34 26.22 10.34 -2.60
CA VAL A 34 24.75 10.40 -2.62
C VAL A 34 24.21 10.51 -4.06
N THR A 35 23.27 9.64 -4.40
CA THR A 35 22.62 9.57 -5.72
C THR A 35 21.21 10.18 -5.73
N GLY A 36 20.64 10.36 -6.92
CA GLY A 36 19.24 10.80 -7.05
C GLY A 36 18.25 9.79 -6.47
N ASP A 37 18.52 8.49 -6.65
CA ASP A 37 17.68 7.43 -6.11
C ASP A 37 17.72 7.44 -4.57
N ASP A 38 18.89 7.63 -3.95
CA ASP A 38 19.00 7.73 -2.49
C ASP A 38 18.18 8.90 -1.94
N ILE A 39 18.19 10.05 -2.62
CA ILE A 39 17.37 11.22 -2.27
C ILE A 39 15.88 10.90 -2.41
N PHE A 40 15.49 10.21 -3.49
CA PHE A 40 14.10 9.82 -3.70
C PHE A 40 13.62 8.84 -2.61
N HIS A 41 14.43 7.83 -2.28
CA HIS A 41 14.15 6.91 -1.19
C HIS A 41 14.09 7.63 0.16
N PHE A 42 15.02 8.53 0.45
CA PHE A 42 15.01 9.35 1.67
C PHE A 42 13.69 10.13 1.81
N VAL A 43 13.27 10.83 0.77
CA VAL A 43 11.99 11.57 0.77
C VAL A 43 10.82 10.62 1.01
N TYR A 44 10.80 9.46 0.35
CA TYR A 44 9.74 8.48 0.54
C TYR A 44 9.69 7.95 1.98
N GLY A 45 10.84 7.64 2.58
CA GLY A 45 10.96 7.23 3.97
C GLY A 45 10.55 8.34 4.95
N LYS A 46 10.98 9.58 4.72
CA LYS A 46 10.66 10.72 5.59
C LYS A 46 9.15 11.05 5.58
N LEU A 47 8.46 10.86 4.46
CA LEU A 47 7.00 11.01 4.39
C LEU A 47 6.23 9.92 5.17
N HIS A 48 6.91 8.84 5.55
CA HIS A 48 6.41 7.76 6.41
C HIS A 48 6.86 7.90 7.87
N ASP A 49 7.71 8.87 8.20
CA ASP A 49 8.14 9.16 9.58
C ASP A 49 6.95 9.66 10.44
N PRO A 50 6.54 8.93 11.49
CA PRO A 50 5.46 9.36 12.37
C PRO A 50 5.74 10.72 13.00
N ASN A 51 6.99 10.98 13.42
CA ASN A 51 7.37 12.24 14.06
C ASN A 51 7.21 13.43 13.11
N TYR A 52 7.61 13.27 11.83
CA TYR A 52 7.39 14.29 10.80
C TYR A 52 5.89 14.56 10.59
N ARG A 53 5.10 13.49 10.43
CA ARG A 53 3.66 13.62 10.16
C ARG A 53 2.90 14.25 11.33
N GLU A 54 3.26 13.94 12.56
CA GLU A 54 2.67 14.51 13.77
C GLU A 54 3.09 15.97 13.96
N THR A 55 4.39 16.26 13.84
CA THR A 55 4.94 17.61 14.00
C THR A 55 4.33 18.60 13.01
N TYR A 56 4.20 18.20 11.74
CA TYR A 56 3.72 19.06 10.65
C TYR A 56 2.26 18.79 10.25
N ALA A 57 1.46 18.13 11.10
CA ALA A 57 0.09 17.70 10.78
C ALA A 57 -0.84 18.85 10.32
N ALA A 58 -0.63 20.06 10.83
CA ALA A 58 -1.42 21.23 10.47
C ALA A 58 -1.08 21.75 9.06
N ASP A 59 0.20 21.72 8.69
CA ASP A 59 0.71 22.22 7.41
C ASP A 59 0.46 21.21 6.28
N LEU A 60 0.67 19.92 6.54
CA LEU A 60 0.42 18.83 5.58
C LEU A 60 -1.06 18.76 5.11
N LYS A 61 -1.99 19.37 5.86
CA LYS A 61 -3.40 19.52 5.45
C LYS A 61 -3.66 20.67 4.48
N LYS A 62 -2.74 21.64 4.39
CA LYS A 62 -2.95 22.93 3.71
C LYS A 62 -1.96 23.20 2.59
N MET A 63 -0.78 22.59 2.62
CA MET A 63 0.29 22.82 1.65
C MET A 63 1.07 21.55 1.35
N LEU A 64 1.87 21.60 0.27
CA LEU A 64 2.73 20.48 -0.10
C LEU A 64 3.79 20.23 0.99
N PRO A 65 4.18 18.96 1.23
CA PRO A 65 5.25 18.64 2.16
C PRO A 65 6.56 19.29 1.75
N HIS A 66 7.25 19.91 2.70
CA HIS A 66 8.61 20.41 2.53
C HIS A 66 9.55 19.50 3.33
N ILE A 67 10.58 18.98 2.66
CA ILE A 67 11.55 18.05 3.26
C ILE A 67 12.91 18.73 3.27
N GLU A 68 13.44 18.94 4.48
CA GLU A 68 14.77 19.51 4.66
C GLU A 68 15.86 18.45 4.39
N THR A 69 17.04 18.92 4.02
CA THR A 69 18.22 18.05 3.97
C THR A 69 18.56 17.65 5.40
N PRO A 70 18.70 16.35 5.72
CA PRO A 70 18.91 15.91 7.10
C PRO A 70 20.26 16.40 7.63
N GLY A 71 20.34 16.57 8.96
CA GLY A 71 21.54 17.12 9.59
C GLY A 71 22.71 16.15 9.67
N THR A 72 22.47 14.85 9.45
CA THR A 72 23.48 13.79 9.54
C THR A 72 23.31 12.75 8.43
N ARG A 73 24.44 12.13 8.03
CA ARG A 73 24.45 10.99 7.12
C ARG A 73 23.70 9.78 7.69
N GLU A 74 23.77 9.57 9.00
CA GLU A 74 23.07 8.48 9.68
C GLU A 74 21.55 8.61 9.56
N GLU A 75 21.00 9.83 9.78
CA GLU A 75 19.57 10.10 9.59
C GLU A 75 19.17 9.87 8.12
N PHE A 76 19.96 10.40 7.18
CA PHE A 76 19.72 10.19 5.75
C PHE A 76 19.64 8.69 5.41
N ASP A 77 20.65 7.92 5.80
CA ASP A 77 20.73 6.50 5.48
C ASP A 77 19.62 5.70 6.17
N LYS A 78 19.20 6.08 7.39
CA LYS A 78 18.05 5.47 8.08
C LYS A 78 16.78 5.58 7.24
N PHE A 79 16.43 6.79 6.81
CA PHE A 79 15.21 7.03 6.04
C PHE A 79 15.32 6.56 4.59
N ALA A 80 16.50 6.65 3.96
CA ALA A 80 16.72 6.13 2.61
C ALA A 80 16.53 4.61 2.56
N ARG A 81 17.10 3.84 3.52
CA ARG A 81 16.90 2.39 3.58
C ARG A 81 15.43 2.02 3.75
N ALA A 82 14.74 2.66 4.70
CA ALA A 82 13.32 2.40 4.94
C ALA A 82 12.45 2.79 3.73
N GLY A 83 12.74 3.93 3.11
CA GLY A 83 12.01 4.39 1.93
C GLY A 83 12.22 3.48 0.72
N LYS A 84 13.42 2.93 0.53
CA LYS A 84 13.67 1.91 -0.49
C LYS A 84 12.85 0.64 -0.22
N GLU A 85 12.89 0.13 1.01
CA GLU A 85 12.13 -1.07 1.41
C GLU A 85 10.62 -0.88 1.20
N LEU A 86 10.07 0.27 1.63
CA LEU A 86 8.67 0.64 1.41
C LEU A 86 8.32 0.76 -0.07
N MET A 87 9.18 1.36 -0.89
CA MET A 87 8.95 1.47 -2.34
C MET A 87 8.91 0.11 -3.02
N ASP A 88 9.90 -0.74 -2.73
CA ASP A 88 9.97 -2.08 -3.31
C ASP A 88 8.70 -2.87 -2.96
N LEU A 89 8.24 -2.77 -1.72
CA LEU A 89 7.00 -3.37 -1.23
C LEU A 89 5.75 -2.80 -1.91
N HIS A 90 5.61 -1.47 -2.00
CA HIS A 90 4.40 -0.82 -2.50
C HIS A 90 4.27 -0.88 -4.03
N VAL A 91 5.38 -0.83 -4.77
CA VAL A 91 5.37 -1.00 -6.23
C VAL A 91 5.09 -2.46 -6.57
N GLY A 92 5.67 -3.41 -5.82
CA GLY A 92 5.48 -4.84 -5.99
C GLY A 92 4.31 -5.43 -5.21
N TYR A 93 3.31 -4.63 -4.81
CA TYR A 93 2.25 -5.07 -3.89
C TYR A 93 1.44 -6.28 -4.38
N GLU A 94 1.39 -6.51 -5.71
CA GLU A 94 0.73 -7.65 -6.33
C GLU A 94 1.63 -8.88 -6.49
N ASP A 95 2.94 -8.75 -6.25
CA ASP A 95 3.94 -9.80 -6.46
C ASP A 95 4.53 -10.35 -5.16
N VAL A 96 4.16 -9.78 -4.01
CA VAL A 96 4.61 -10.28 -2.70
C VAL A 96 4.02 -11.66 -2.40
N GLU A 97 4.73 -12.42 -1.57
CA GLU A 97 4.18 -13.63 -0.97
C GLU A 97 2.97 -13.27 -0.09
N PRO A 98 1.79 -13.88 -0.31
CA PRO A 98 0.60 -13.58 0.49
C PRO A 98 0.83 -13.80 1.99
N TYR A 99 0.18 -12.99 2.82
CA TYR A 99 0.07 -13.30 4.25
C TYR A 99 -0.72 -14.61 4.43
N PRO A 100 -0.31 -15.52 5.33
CA PRO A 100 -0.99 -16.79 5.53
C PRO A 100 -2.34 -16.58 6.25
N LEU A 101 -3.39 -16.36 5.47
CA LEU A 101 -4.76 -16.16 5.96
C LEU A 101 -5.56 -17.46 5.95
N ASP A 102 -6.52 -17.57 6.86
CA ASP A 102 -7.46 -18.68 6.92
C ASP A 102 -8.64 -18.40 5.97
N ILE A 103 -8.72 -19.16 4.87
CA ILE A 103 -9.79 -19.01 3.87
C ILE A 103 -10.80 -20.14 4.05
N ALA A 104 -11.93 -19.84 4.69
CA ALA A 104 -13.02 -20.79 4.86
C ALA A 104 -13.97 -20.72 3.65
N VAL A 105 -14.08 -21.84 2.93
CA VAL A 105 -14.94 -21.96 1.74
C VAL A 105 -16.12 -22.89 2.00
N LYS A 106 -17.31 -22.47 1.56
CA LYS A 106 -18.53 -23.27 1.51
C LYS A 106 -18.90 -23.52 0.06
N GLY A 107 -18.59 -24.71 -0.45
CA GLY A 107 -18.87 -25.10 -1.83
C GLY A 107 -17.65 -25.72 -2.49
N ASP A 108 -17.68 -25.76 -3.81
CA ASP A 108 -16.58 -26.27 -4.63
C ASP A 108 -15.55 -25.16 -4.89
N GLU A 109 -14.30 -25.40 -4.50
CA GLU A 109 -13.19 -24.48 -4.75
C GLU A 109 -12.73 -24.47 -6.21
N SER A 110 -13.06 -25.51 -6.98
CA SER A 110 -12.76 -25.59 -8.41
C SER A 110 -13.78 -24.82 -9.28
N ASP A 111 -14.93 -24.46 -8.72
CA ASP A 111 -15.95 -23.63 -9.37
C ASP A 111 -15.52 -22.14 -9.34
N PRO A 112 -15.25 -21.49 -10.49
CA PRO A 112 -14.90 -20.07 -10.54
C PRO A 112 -15.93 -19.16 -9.87
N GLU A 113 -17.21 -19.55 -9.88
CA GLU A 113 -18.29 -18.76 -9.25
C GLU A 113 -18.15 -18.69 -7.72
N THR A 114 -17.42 -19.62 -7.10
CA THR A 114 -17.11 -19.56 -5.67
C THR A 114 -16.27 -18.34 -5.32
N TRP A 115 -15.44 -17.88 -6.25
CA TRP A 115 -14.48 -16.79 -6.05
C TRP A 115 -14.97 -15.43 -6.55
N ARG A 116 -16.17 -15.33 -7.11
CA ARG A 116 -16.70 -14.03 -7.55
C ARG A 116 -17.03 -13.11 -6.38
N VAL A 117 -16.60 -11.86 -6.47
CA VAL A 117 -16.94 -10.79 -5.54
C VAL A 117 -18.20 -10.08 -5.98
N LEU A 118 -19.11 -9.83 -5.04
CA LEU A 118 -20.20 -8.86 -5.23
C LEU A 118 -19.92 -7.60 -4.44
N LYS A 119 -19.80 -7.74 -3.13
CA LYS A 119 -19.47 -6.65 -2.21
C LYS A 119 -18.91 -7.24 -0.92
N MET A 120 -17.61 -7.07 -0.72
CA MET A 120 -16.95 -7.49 0.50
C MET A 120 -17.38 -6.60 1.68
N LYS A 121 -17.20 -7.10 2.90
CA LYS A 121 -17.37 -6.31 4.12
C LYS A 121 -16.59 -6.91 5.28
N TRP A 122 -16.25 -6.08 6.25
CA TRP A 122 -15.78 -6.55 7.54
C TRP A 122 -16.84 -7.39 8.24
N GLY A 123 -16.37 -8.36 9.02
CA GLY A 123 -17.13 -8.97 10.10
C GLY A 123 -17.56 -7.91 11.11
N ARG A 124 -18.43 -8.30 12.04
CA ARG A 124 -18.91 -7.42 13.09
C ARG A 124 -18.63 -8.07 14.43
N LYS A 125 -18.12 -7.29 15.37
CA LYS A 125 -17.95 -7.69 16.77
C LYS A 125 -18.54 -6.63 17.68
N LYS A 126 -18.82 -7.00 18.93
CA LYS A 126 -19.18 -6.03 19.96
C LYS A 126 -17.91 -5.39 20.50
N ASP A 127 -17.91 -4.06 20.50
CA ASP A 127 -16.94 -3.26 21.23
C ASP A 127 -17.08 -3.57 22.74
N PRO A 128 -16.01 -4.02 23.42
CA PRO A 128 -16.05 -4.34 24.85
C PRO A 128 -16.38 -3.15 25.75
N GLU A 129 -15.98 -1.93 25.36
CA GLU A 129 -16.15 -0.72 26.16
C GLU A 129 -17.52 -0.09 25.91
N THR A 130 -17.94 0.01 24.65
CA THR A 130 -19.17 0.73 24.28
C THR A 130 -20.38 -0.19 24.06
N GLY A 131 -20.17 -1.50 23.94
CA GLY A 131 -21.20 -2.49 23.62
C GLY A 131 -21.77 -2.39 22.20
N LYS A 132 -21.27 -1.46 21.38
CA LYS A 132 -21.75 -1.20 20.01
C LYS A 132 -21.18 -2.21 19.02
N ASN A 133 -21.91 -2.46 17.94
CA ASN A 133 -21.42 -3.27 16.83
C ASN A 133 -20.41 -2.47 16.00
N VAL A 134 -19.14 -2.87 16.05
CA VAL A 134 -18.03 -2.29 15.29
C VAL A 134 -17.52 -3.28 14.24
N ASN A 135 -16.70 -2.80 13.32
CA ASN A 135 -16.03 -3.68 12.36
C ASN A 135 -15.04 -4.59 13.09
N ASP A 136 -15.03 -5.85 12.69
CA ASP A 136 -13.97 -6.79 13.05
C ASP A 136 -12.99 -6.89 11.88
N VAL A 137 -11.89 -6.13 11.98
CA VAL A 137 -10.86 -6.04 10.94
C VAL A 137 -10.05 -7.33 10.77
N THR A 138 -10.20 -8.27 11.72
CA THR A 138 -9.55 -9.59 11.67
C THR A 138 -10.32 -10.61 10.83
N LYS A 139 -11.53 -10.25 10.38
CA LYS A 139 -12.47 -11.12 9.67
C LYS A 139 -13.10 -10.39 8.50
N LEU A 140 -12.88 -10.87 7.28
CA LEU A 140 -13.43 -10.32 6.04
C LEU A 140 -14.45 -11.30 5.45
N ILE A 141 -15.68 -10.82 5.24
CA ILE A 141 -16.73 -11.54 4.53
C ILE A 141 -16.58 -11.22 3.04
N TYR A 142 -15.98 -12.16 2.30
CA TYR A 142 -15.66 -11.99 0.89
C TYR A 142 -16.92 -12.08 0.02
N ASN A 143 -17.67 -13.18 0.19
CA ASN A 143 -19.00 -13.36 -0.39
C ASN A 143 -19.83 -14.32 0.51
N LYS A 144 -20.90 -14.92 -0.02
CA LYS A 144 -21.74 -15.87 0.74
C LYS A 144 -21.07 -17.23 1.00
N ARG A 145 -20.08 -17.59 0.18
CA ARG A 145 -19.37 -18.88 0.18
C ARG A 145 -18.01 -18.78 0.88
N VAL A 146 -17.33 -17.65 0.76
CA VAL A 146 -15.95 -17.46 1.23
C VAL A 146 -15.90 -16.46 2.38
N THR A 147 -15.20 -16.83 3.45
CA THR A 147 -14.88 -15.97 4.60
C THR A 147 -13.40 -16.08 4.90
N ILE A 148 -12.74 -14.93 5.09
CA ILE A 148 -11.31 -14.84 5.35
C ILE A 148 -11.11 -14.41 6.82
N THR A 149 -10.30 -15.15 7.56
CA THR A 149 -9.92 -14.86 8.95
C THR A 149 -8.40 -14.91 9.12
N GLY A 150 -7.91 -14.56 10.30
CA GLY A 150 -6.46 -14.53 10.57
C GLY A 150 -5.77 -13.26 10.07
N ILE A 151 -6.52 -12.23 9.67
CA ILE A 151 -5.97 -10.91 9.31
C ILE A 151 -5.45 -10.26 10.61
N PRO A 152 -4.15 -9.93 10.72
CA PRO A 152 -3.61 -9.23 11.88
C PRO A 152 -4.29 -7.88 12.05
N ALA A 153 -4.64 -7.51 13.29
CA ALA A 153 -5.31 -6.24 13.56
C ALA A 153 -4.46 -5.03 13.15
N GLU A 154 -3.14 -5.13 13.31
CA GLU A 154 -2.15 -4.13 12.91
C GLU A 154 -2.19 -3.82 11.39
N ALA A 155 -2.69 -4.74 10.55
CA ALA A 155 -2.86 -4.45 9.12
C ALA A 155 -3.84 -3.29 8.85
N ASP A 156 -4.75 -3.00 9.79
CA ASP A 156 -5.67 -1.86 9.69
C ASP A 156 -5.00 -0.52 10.06
N GLU A 157 -3.80 -0.53 10.65
CA GLU A 157 -3.05 0.68 11.02
C GLU A 157 -2.38 1.33 9.81
N TYR A 158 -2.13 0.58 8.73
CA TYR A 158 -1.60 1.14 7.48
C TYR A 158 -2.68 1.92 6.71
N MET A 159 -2.77 3.22 7.01
CA MET A 159 -3.77 4.14 6.48
C MET A 159 -3.31 4.85 5.20
N LEU A 160 -4.13 4.72 4.14
CA LEU A 160 -3.99 5.42 2.86
C LEU A 160 -5.08 6.49 2.75
N GLY A 161 -4.81 7.68 3.27
CA GLY A 161 -5.82 8.73 3.38
C GLY A 161 -6.84 8.41 4.46
N SER A 162 -8.09 8.12 4.09
CA SER A 162 -9.19 7.91 5.05
C SER A 162 -9.51 6.45 5.36
N ARG A 163 -8.78 5.50 4.77
CA ARG A 163 -9.04 4.05 4.90
C ARG A 163 -7.72 3.29 4.99
N SER A 164 -7.74 2.14 5.67
CA SER A 164 -6.65 1.19 5.60
C SER A 164 -6.53 0.59 4.20
N ALA A 165 -5.37 -0.02 3.90
CA ALA A 165 -5.15 -0.68 2.61
C ALA A 165 -6.22 -1.75 2.31
N LEU A 166 -6.59 -2.57 3.30
CA LEU A 166 -7.65 -3.58 3.13
C LEU A 166 -9.05 -2.95 3.03
N ALA A 167 -9.32 -1.87 3.75
CA ALA A 167 -10.58 -1.14 3.60
C ALA A 167 -10.71 -0.49 2.21
N TRP A 168 -9.61 -0.13 1.54
CA TRP A 168 -9.63 0.26 0.13
C TRP A 168 -9.99 -0.90 -0.80
N LEU A 169 -9.47 -2.11 -0.57
CA LEU A 169 -9.91 -3.28 -1.35
C LEU A 169 -11.42 -3.48 -1.21
N ILE A 170 -11.95 -3.43 0.01
CA ILE A 170 -13.41 -3.55 0.25
C ILE A 170 -14.21 -2.46 -0.48
N ASP A 171 -13.70 -1.22 -0.53
CA ASP A 171 -14.38 -0.11 -1.19
C ASP A 171 -14.32 -0.20 -2.73
N ARG A 172 -13.19 -0.63 -3.29
CA ARG A 172 -12.93 -0.65 -4.74
C ARG A 172 -13.37 -1.95 -5.42
N TYR A 173 -13.10 -3.10 -4.82
CA TYR A 173 -13.46 -4.41 -5.36
C TYR A 173 -14.90 -4.77 -4.97
N GLN A 174 -15.85 -4.11 -5.63
CA GLN A 174 -17.26 -4.45 -5.56
C GLN A 174 -17.94 -4.13 -6.90
N VAL A 175 -18.93 -4.94 -7.27
CA VAL A 175 -19.70 -4.70 -8.49
C VAL A 175 -20.54 -3.44 -8.32
N LYS A 176 -20.26 -2.43 -9.14
CA LYS A 176 -20.93 -1.12 -9.12
C LYS A 176 -21.45 -0.80 -10.52
N LYS A 177 -22.72 -0.42 -10.61
CA LYS A 177 -23.32 0.13 -11.84
C LYS A 177 -23.49 1.63 -11.67
N ASP A 178 -22.88 2.41 -12.54
CA ASP A 178 -23.14 3.84 -12.60
C ASP A 178 -24.58 4.09 -13.10
N LYS A 179 -25.31 4.96 -12.40
CA LYS A 179 -26.74 5.17 -12.68
C LYS A 179 -26.97 5.96 -13.97
N ALA A 180 -26.07 6.88 -14.30
CA ALA A 180 -26.24 7.79 -15.43
C ALA A 180 -25.85 7.13 -16.75
N SER A 181 -24.66 6.53 -16.79
CA SER A 181 -24.13 5.85 -17.98
C SER A 181 -24.63 4.41 -18.13
N GLY A 182 -25.04 3.76 -17.03
CA GLY A 182 -25.38 2.34 -17.02
C GLY A 182 -24.17 1.41 -17.10
N ILE A 183 -22.93 1.93 -17.12
CA ILE A 183 -21.71 1.14 -17.19
C ILE A 183 -21.54 0.37 -15.88
N VAL A 184 -21.29 -0.93 -16.00
CA VAL A 184 -20.98 -1.82 -14.88
C VAL A 184 -19.47 -1.90 -14.74
N ASN A 185 -18.99 -1.64 -13.53
CA ASN A 185 -17.63 -1.92 -13.11
C ASN A 185 -17.68 -3.20 -12.27
N ASP A 186 -17.27 -4.32 -12.87
CA ASP A 186 -17.15 -5.62 -12.21
C ASP A 186 -15.66 -5.96 -12.05
N PRO A 187 -15.11 -5.99 -10.81
CA PRO A 187 -13.70 -6.34 -10.60
C PRO A 187 -13.36 -7.80 -10.96
N ASN A 188 -14.37 -8.66 -11.10
CA ASN A 188 -14.15 -10.05 -11.49
C ASN A 188 -13.74 -10.18 -12.97
N ASP A 189 -14.09 -9.21 -13.83
CA ASP A 189 -13.74 -9.24 -15.25
C ASP A 189 -12.20 -9.28 -15.43
N TRP A 190 -11.46 -8.60 -14.56
CA TRP A 190 -9.99 -8.67 -14.54
C TRP A 190 -9.46 -10.05 -14.14
N ALA A 191 -10.12 -10.71 -13.17
CA ALA A 191 -9.77 -12.07 -12.77
C ALA A 191 -10.05 -13.08 -13.89
N ASP A 192 -11.14 -12.88 -14.63
CA ASP A 192 -11.55 -13.69 -15.78
C ASP A 192 -10.57 -13.50 -16.97
N GLU A 193 -10.20 -12.26 -17.30
CA GLU A 193 -9.20 -11.95 -18.33
C GLU A 193 -7.83 -12.56 -18.02
N GLY A 194 -7.42 -12.54 -16.75
CA GLY A 194 -6.18 -13.14 -16.27
C GLY A 194 -6.23 -14.67 -16.12
N GLY A 195 -7.40 -15.30 -16.29
CA GLY A 195 -7.57 -16.74 -16.09
C GLY A 195 -7.31 -17.22 -14.65
N ASN A 196 -7.39 -16.32 -13.66
CA ASN A 196 -7.19 -16.63 -12.24
C ASN A 196 -8.42 -16.22 -11.42
N PRO A 197 -9.41 -17.14 -11.24
CA PRO A 197 -10.59 -16.87 -10.43
C PRO A 197 -10.28 -16.46 -8.98
N ARG A 198 -9.12 -16.88 -8.44
CA ARG A 198 -8.69 -16.57 -7.07
C ARG A 198 -7.96 -15.24 -6.94
N TYR A 199 -7.75 -14.51 -8.03
CA TYR A 199 -6.96 -13.28 -8.03
C TYR A 199 -7.32 -12.31 -6.89
N ILE A 200 -8.61 -12.01 -6.68
CA ILE A 200 -9.02 -11.03 -5.66
C ILE A 200 -8.82 -11.58 -4.24
N VAL A 201 -9.05 -12.88 -3.99
CA VAL A 201 -8.82 -13.47 -2.66
C VAL A 201 -7.33 -13.53 -2.34
N ASP A 202 -6.49 -13.85 -3.33
CA ASP A 202 -5.04 -13.90 -3.16
C ASP A 202 -4.48 -12.48 -2.95
N LEU A 203 -5.03 -11.48 -3.65
CA LEU A 203 -4.69 -10.07 -3.48
C LEU A 203 -4.95 -9.58 -2.06
N ILE A 204 -6.01 -10.06 -1.37
CA ILE A 204 -6.25 -9.73 0.04
C ILE A 204 -5.09 -10.21 0.92
N GLY A 205 -4.59 -11.42 0.68
CA GLY A 205 -3.41 -11.95 1.38
C GLY A 205 -2.17 -11.10 1.11
N LYS A 206 -1.94 -10.70 -0.14
CA LYS A 206 -0.81 -9.85 -0.53
C LYS A 206 -0.88 -8.45 0.07
N VAL A 207 -2.03 -7.79 0.02
CA VAL A 207 -2.23 -6.48 0.64
C VAL A 207 -2.15 -6.56 2.17
N THR A 208 -2.57 -7.68 2.77
CA THR A 208 -2.35 -7.90 4.21
C THR A 208 -0.86 -7.96 4.54
N ARG A 209 -0.07 -8.69 3.74
CA ARG A 209 1.39 -8.72 3.88
C ARG A 209 1.98 -7.33 3.77
N VAL A 210 1.61 -6.59 2.72
CA VAL A 210 2.08 -5.21 2.51
C VAL A 210 1.76 -4.34 3.71
N ALA A 211 0.52 -4.35 4.20
CA ALA A 211 0.13 -3.54 5.35
C ALA A 211 0.95 -3.85 6.61
N VAL A 212 1.12 -5.13 6.94
CA VAL A 212 1.90 -5.57 8.11
C VAL A 212 3.37 -5.16 7.99
N GLU A 213 3.99 -5.40 6.84
CA GLU A 213 5.39 -5.04 6.63
C GLU A 213 5.59 -3.51 6.62
N THR A 214 4.65 -2.75 6.05
CA THR A 214 4.68 -1.28 6.12
C THR A 214 4.61 -0.78 7.55
N VAL A 215 3.71 -1.32 8.37
CA VAL A 215 3.64 -0.98 9.81
C VAL A 215 4.95 -1.31 10.51
N ARG A 216 5.52 -2.51 10.27
CA ARG A 216 6.82 -2.91 10.84
C ARG A 216 7.93 -1.91 10.49
N ILE A 217 8.03 -1.50 9.23
CA ILE A 217 9.06 -0.55 8.77
C ILE A 217 8.85 0.82 9.41
N VAL A 218 7.61 1.31 9.46
CA VAL A 218 7.25 2.61 10.04
C VAL A 218 7.52 2.65 11.54
N GLU A 219 7.18 1.59 12.28
CA GLU A 219 7.50 1.50 13.71
C GLU A 219 9.01 1.50 13.96
N GLY A 220 9.81 0.92 13.05
CA GLY A 220 11.27 1.00 13.09
C GLY A 220 11.86 2.39 12.81
N LEU A 221 11.05 3.35 12.34
CA LEU A 221 11.47 4.73 12.14
C LEU A 221 11.32 5.61 13.39
N ARG A 222 10.50 5.17 14.36
CA ARG A 222 10.32 5.90 15.63
C ARG A 222 11.60 5.99 16.45
#